data_AF-A0AAC8WHT4-F1
#
_entry.id   AF-A0AAC8WHT4-F1
#
_cell.length_a   1.000
_cell.length_b   1.000
_cell.length_c   1.000
_cell.angle_alpha   90.00
_cell.angle_beta   90.00
_cell.angle_gamma   90.00
#
_symmetry.space_group_name_H-M   'P 1'
#
loop_
_entity.id
_entity.type
_entity.pdbx_description
1 polymer ?
#
loop_
_entity_poly.entity_id
_entity_poly.type
_entity_poly.pdbx_seq_one_letter_code
_entity_poly.pdbx_strand_id
1 'polypeptide(L)'
;MIKFTLRLTEDEKKKLDIKSDELGKSKNEVLRYLINNKLEDTKKEFDLLNELDNNYKELGFQIKKIGTVLNQINKNFYGGKNINIEEIEEVLEELWQSIKVSKE
;
A
#
# COMPACT_ATOMS: atom_id res chain seq x y z
N MET A 1 -26.77 -16.01 -16.28
CA MET A 1 -26.26 -14.79 -16.94
C MET A 1 -26.95 -13.59 -16.30
N ILE A 2 -26.21 -12.72 -15.61
CA ILE A 2 -26.80 -11.56 -14.93
C ILE A 2 -27.12 -10.50 -16.00
N LYS A 3 -28.37 -10.03 -16.04
CA LYS A 3 -28.79 -8.94 -16.93
C LYS A 3 -28.77 -7.64 -16.13
N PHE A 4 -28.01 -6.67 -16.61
CA PHE A 4 -28.00 -5.31 -16.09
C PHE A 4 -28.63 -4.37 -17.10
N THR A 5 -29.46 -3.46 -16.62
CA THR A 5 -30.02 -2.37 -17.43
C THR A 5 -29.31 -1.09 -17.05
N LEU A 6 -28.66 -0.47 -18.02
CA LEU A 6 -28.03 0.85 -17.85
C LEU A 6 -28.92 1.91 -18.49
N ARG A 7 -29.16 3.01 -17.78
CA ARG A 7 -29.79 4.20 -18.36
C ARG A 7 -28.68 5.17 -18.73
N LEU A 8 -28.69 5.60 -19.99
CA LEU A 8 -27.74 6.56 -20.53
C LEU A 8 -28.51 7.81 -20.95
N THR A 9 -27.88 8.96 -20.78
CA THR A 9 -28.26 10.19 -21.47
C THR A 9 -27.98 10.06 -22.97
N GLU A 10 -28.59 10.91 -23.80
CA GLU A 10 -28.35 10.91 -25.24
C GLU A 10 -26.88 11.19 -25.60
N ASP A 11 -26.19 12.04 -24.84
CA ASP A 11 -24.78 12.32 -25.06
C ASP A 11 -23.89 11.12 -24.72
N GLU A 12 -24.20 10.40 -23.64
CA GLU A 12 -23.46 9.17 -23.29
C GLU A 12 -23.70 8.05 -24.32
N LYS A 13 -24.93 7.95 -24.84
CA LYS A 13 -25.26 7.03 -25.92
C LYS A 13 -24.46 7.34 -27.18
N LYS A 14 -24.40 8.61 -27.61
CA LYS A 14 -23.55 9.02 -28.74
C LYS A 14 -22.08 8.67 -28.54
N LYS A 15 -21.54 8.92 -27.34
CA LYS A 15 -20.15 8.56 -26.99
C LYS A 15 -19.92 7.05 -27.06
N LEU A 16 -20.88 6.25 -26.59
CA LEU A 16 -20.80 4.79 -26.67
C LEU A 16 -20.82 4.32 -28.12
N ASP A 17 -21.64 4.93 -28.96
CA ASP A 17 -21.76 4.60 -30.38
C ASP A 17 -20.44 4.86 -31.12
N ILE A 18 -19.85 6.05 -30.94
CA ILE A 18 -18.54 6.41 -31.50
C ILE A 18 -17.47 5.39 -31.07
N LYS A 19 -17.39 5.06 -29.77
CA LYS A 19 -16.42 4.07 -29.27
C LYS A 19 -16.67 2.66 -29.79
N SER A 20 -17.94 2.29 -30.00
CA SER A 20 -18.32 1.01 -30.59
C SER A 20 -17.73 0.87 -31.99
N ASP A 21 -17.90 1.93 -32.78
CA ASP A 21 -17.45 2.00 -34.17
C ASP A 21 -15.91 2.05 -34.26
N GLU A 22 -15.26 2.88 -33.44
CA GLU A 22 -13.79 3.00 -33.38
C GLU A 22 -13.11 1.67 -33.03
N LEU A 23 -13.72 0.88 -32.14
CA LEU A 23 -13.17 -0.39 -31.68
C LEU A 23 -13.63 -1.60 -32.52
N GLY A 24 -14.56 -1.40 -33.46
CA GLY A 24 -15.17 -2.49 -34.24
C GLY A 24 -15.89 -3.53 -33.37
N LYS A 25 -16.44 -3.11 -32.22
CA LYS A 25 -17.08 -3.98 -31.21
C LYS A 25 -18.54 -3.61 -31.03
N SER A 26 -19.33 -4.51 -30.47
CA SER A 26 -20.69 -4.16 -30.03
C SER A 26 -20.67 -3.27 -28.79
N LYS A 27 -21.71 -2.45 -28.61
CA LYS A 27 -21.87 -1.57 -27.42
C LYS A 27 -21.76 -2.35 -26.11
N ASN A 28 -22.29 -3.57 -26.06
CA ASN A 28 -22.22 -4.43 -24.89
C ASN A 28 -20.79 -4.90 -24.59
N GLU A 29 -20.00 -5.21 -25.61
CA GLU A 29 -18.59 -5.58 -25.44
C GLU A 29 -17.75 -4.39 -24.99
N VAL A 30 -18.02 -3.20 -25.54
CA VAL A 30 -17.38 -1.95 -25.09
C VAL A 30 -17.71 -1.66 -23.64
N LEU A 31 -18.98 -1.78 -23.23
CA LEU A 31 -19.38 -1.59 -21.83
C LEU A 31 -18.71 -2.60 -20.89
N ARG A 32 -18.67 -3.88 -21.27
CA ARG A 32 -17.95 -4.90 -20.49
C ARG A 32 -16.46 -4.59 -20.36
N TYR A 33 -15.83 -4.18 -21.46
CA TYR A 33 -14.43 -3.80 -21.47
C TYR A 33 -14.15 -2.61 -20.53
N LEU A 34 -14.97 -1.55 -20.61
CA LEU A 34 -14.82 -0.38 -19.75
C LEU A 34 -15.01 -0.72 -18.27
N ILE A 35 -16.02 -1.53 -17.94
CA ILE A 35 -16.28 -1.98 -16.57
C ILE A 35 -15.12 -2.82 -16.06
N ASN A 36 -14.66 -3.80 -16.85
CA ASN A 36 -13.56 -4.68 -16.44
C ASN A 36 -12.27 -3.91 -16.22
N ASN A 37 -11.92 -2.99 -17.13
CA ASN A 37 -10.74 -2.16 -16.96
C ASN A 37 -10.83 -1.29 -15.69
N LYS A 38 -12.00 -0.70 -15.42
CA LYS A 38 -12.17 0.10 -14.20
C LYS A 38 -12.11 -0.75 -12.94
N LEU A 39 -12.67 -1.95 -12.94
CA LEU A 39 -12.53 -2.91 -11.84
C LEU A 39 -11.07 -3.31 -11.63
N GLU A 40 -10.30 -3.49 -12.71
CA GLU A 40 -8.87 -3.80 -12.63
C GLU A 40 -8.06 -2.63 -12.07
N ASP A 41 -8.33 -1.40 -12.52
CA ASP A 41 -7.75 -0.17 -11.97
C ASP A 41 -8.00 -0.09 -10.45
N THR A 42 -9.26 -0.26 -10.03
CA THR A 42 -9.64 -0.23 -8.62
C THR A 42 -8.97 -1.36 -7.82
N LYS A 43 -8.83 -2.55 -8.39
CA LYS A 43 -8.14 -3.65 -7.74
C LYS A 43 -6.66 -3.30 -7.50
N LYS A 44 -5.97 -2.75 -8.51
CA LYS A 44 -4.57 -2.31 -8.38
C LYS A 44 -4.42 -1.25 -7.30
N GLU A 45 -5.35 -0.28 -7.24
CA GLU A 45 -5.36 0.74 -6.20
C GLU A 45 -5.54 0.13 -4.81
N PHE A 46 -6.43 -0.85 -4.67
CA PHE A 46 -6.64 -1.55 -3.41
C PHE A 46 -5.41 -2.36 -2.97
N ASP A 47 -4.75 -3.04 -3.92
CA ASP A 47 -3.51 -3.79 -3.66
C ASP A 47 -2.39 -2.84 -3.18
N LEU A 48 -2.23 -1.67 -3.82
CA LEU A 48 -1.27 -0.64 -3.39
C LEU A 48 -1.58 -0.10 -1.98
N LEU A 49 -2.86 0.10 -1.65
CA LEU A 49 -3.26 0.53 -0.30
C LEU A 49 -2.93 -0.53 0.76
N ASN A 50 -3.09 -1.82 0.43
CA ASN A 50 -2.71 -2.91 1.34
C ASN A 50 -1.19 -2.98 1.53
N GLU A 51 -0.40 -2.80 0.47
CA GLU A 51 1.06 -2.71 0.57
C GLU A 51 1.48 -1.54 1.46
N LEU A 52 0.84 -0.38 1.29
CA LEU A 52 1.10 0.80 2.11
C LEU A 52 0.77 0.57 3.59
N ASP A 53 -0.36 -0.07 3.91
CA ASP A 53 -0.73 -0.42 5.28
C ASP A 53 0.29 -1.36 5.94
N ASN A 54 0.78 -2.35 5.19
CA ASN A 54 1.84 -3.26 5.67
C ASN A 54 3.14 -2.50 5.96
N ASN A 55 3.55 -1.60 5.06
CA ASN A 55 4.73 -0.76 5.25
C ASN A 55 4.62 0.12 6.51
N TYR A 56 3.44 0.71 6.77
CA TYR A 56 3.21 1.50 7.98
C TYR A 56 3.26 0.65 9.26
N LYS A 57 2.74 -0.59 9.24
CA LYS A 57 2.84 -1.51 10.37
C LYS A 57 4.29 -1.87 10.68
N GLU A 58 5.09 -2.12 9.66
CA GLU A 58 6.52 -2.42 9.79
C GLU A 58 7.29 -1.23 10.37
N LEU A 59 7.05 -0.02 9.84
CA LEU A 59 7.61 1.22 10.40
C LEU A 59 7.20 1.41 11.87
N GLY A 60 5.93 1.18 12.21
CA GLY A 60 5.45 1.24 13.59
C GLY A 60 6.18 0.26 14.52
N PHE A 61 6.46 -0.95 14.05
CA PHE A 61 7.24 -1.94 14.78
C PHE A 61 8.70 -1.50 14.99
N GLN A 62 9.34 -0.94 13.96
CA GLN A 62 10.70 -0.40 14.03
C GLN A 62 10.78 0.77 15.03
N ILE A 63 9.83 1.72 14.99
CA ILE A 63 9.76 2.83 15.95
C ILE A 63 9.62 2.31 17.39
N LYS A 64 8.77 1.30 17.61
CA LYS A 64 8.60 0.69 18.93
C LYS A 64 9.90 0.05 19.45
N LYS A 65 10.67 -0.61 18.58
CA LYS A 65 12.00 -1.13 18.92
C LYS A 65 12.93 -0.01 19.34
N ILE A 66 13.06 1.05 18.53
CA ILE A 66 13.89 2.24 18.86
C ILE A 66 13.51 2.81 20.23
N GLY A 67 12.21 3.02 20.47
CA GLY A 67 11.73 3.54 21.75
C GLY A 67 12.09 2.65 22.95
N THR A 68 12.08 1.32 22.76
CA THR A 68 12.46 0.36 23.81
C THR A 68 13.95 0.47 24.16
N VAL A 69 14.80 0.56 23.13
CA VAL A 69 16.25 0.70 23.27
C VAL A 69 16.60 2.01 23.97
N LEU A 70 16.03 3.13 23.49
CA LEU A 70 16.22 4.45 24.11
C LEU A 70 15.80 4.44 25.57
N ASN A 71 14.69 3.77 25.90
CA ASN A 71 14.22 3.67 27.29
C ASN A 71 15.16 2.81 28.16
N GLN A 72 15.77 1.76 27.62
CA GLN A 72 16.78 0.96 28.32
C GLN A 72 18.05 1.78 28.59
N ILE A 73 18.55 2.50 27.58
CA ILE A 73 19.69 3.42 27.73
C ILE A 73 19.39 4.44 28.83
N ASN A 74 18.20 5.04 28.78
CA ASN A 74 17.78 6.06 29.74
C ASN A 74 17.72 5.51 31.18
N LYS A 75 17.15 4.31 31.37
CA LYS A 75 17.11 3.63 32.67
C LYS A 75 18.50 3.32 33.21
N ASN A 76 19.42 2.89 32.34
CA ASN A 76 20.79 2.57 32.75
C ASN A 76 21.57 3.83 33.14
N PHE A 77 21.39 4.92 32.39
CA PHE A 77 22.00 6.22 32.69
C PHE A 77 21.54 6.79 34.04
N TYR A 78 20.22 6.85 34.29
CA TYR A 78 19.69 7.35 35.55
C TYR A 78 19.87 6.37 36.73
N GLY A 79 20.09 5.08 36.46
CA GLY A 79 20.33 4.05 37.46
C GLY A 79 21.77 4.00 38.00
N GLY A 80 22.69 4.82 37.48
CA GLY A 80 24.09 4.83 37.88
C GLY A 80 24.84 3.53 37.58
N LYS A 81 24.30 2.68 36.68
CA LYS A 81 24.95 1.45 36.25
C LYS A 81 26.03 1.79 35.23
N ASN A 82 27.16 1.08 35.28
CA ASN A 82 28.15 1.14 34.19
C ASN A 82 27.46 0.72 32.89
N ILE A 83 27.43 1.63 31.93
CA ILE A 83 26.88 1.38 30.61
C ILE A 83 27.95 0.65 29.81
N ASN A 84 27.65 -0.56 29.32
CA ASN A 84 28.47 -1.15 28.27
C ASN A 84 28.05 -0.54 26.93
N ILE A 85 28.93 0.29 26.37
CA ILE A 85 28.68 0.97 25.08
C ILE A 85 28.52 -0.07 23.96
N GLU A 86 29.22 -1.20 24.04
CA GLU A 86 29.18 -2.28 23.04
C GLU A 86 27.77 -2.88 22.91
N GLU A 87 27.05 -3.08 24.02
CA GLU A 87 25.66 -3.57 24.00
C GLU A 87 24.71 -2.55 23.35
N ILE A 88 24.97 -1.26 23.51
CA ILE A 88 24.17 -0.21 22.86
C ILE A 88 24.44 -0.20 21.36
N GLU A 89 25.72 -0.31 20.96
CA GLU A 89 26.12 -0.35 19.56
C GLU A 89 25.55 -1.58 18.83
N GLU A 90 25.60 -2.77 19.44
CA GLU A 90 24.98 -3.98 18.86
C GLU A 90 23.47 -3.81 18.64
N VAL A 91 22.77 -3.27 19.64
CA VAL A 91 21.32 -3.08 19.56
C VAL A 91 20.94 -2.02 18.52
N LEU A 92 21.75 -0.96 18.36
CA LEU A 92 21.57 0.04 17.31
C LEU A 92 21.87 -0.53 15.92
N GLU A 93 22.88 -1.39 15.80
CA GLU A 93 23.24 -2.06 14.54
C GLU A 93 22.15 -3.07 14.12
N GLU A 94 21.62 -3.87 15.04
CA GLU A 94 20.47 -4.75 14.77
C GLU A 94 19.25 -3.97 14.29
N LEU A 95 18.99 -2.81 14.88
CA LEU A 95 17.95 -1.89 14.44
C LEU A 95 18.21 -1.39 13.02
N TRP A 96 19.44 -0.95 12.74
CA TRP A 96 19.84 -0.47 11.42
C TRP A 96 19.71 -1.56 10.34
N GLN A 97 20.15 -2.78 10.63
CA GLN A 97 19.99 -3.92 9.72
C GLN A 97 18.50 -4.24 9.47
N SER A 98 17.66 -4.17 10.51
CA SER A 98 16.21 -4.41 10.35
C SER A 98 15.52 -3.37 9.48
N ILE A 99 16.05 -2.15 9.40
CA ILE A 99 15.56 -1.09 8.51
C ILE A 99 16.09 -1.27 7.08
N LYS A 100 17.33 -1.76 6.95
CA LYS A 100 18.00 -1.97 5.66
C LYS A 100 17.38 -3.11 4.85
N VAL A 101 17.00 -4.21 5.52
CA VAL A 101 16.33 -5.36 4.88
C VAL A 101 14.96 -4.98 4.29
N SER A 102 14.27 -3.97 4.85
CA SER A 102 12.99 -3.47 4.29
C SER A 102 13.16 -2.60 3.04
N LYS A 103 14.39 -2.28 2.60
CA LYS A 103 14.67 -1.43 1.42
C LYS A 103 15.10 -2.20 0.16
N GLU A 104 15.37 -3.51 0.27
CA GLU A 104 15.70 -4.40 -0.86
C GLU A 104 14.48 -5.22 -1.29
#